data_AF-A0A3D0NWH6-F1
#
_entry.id   AF-A0A3D0NWH6-F1
#
_cell.length_a   1.000
_cell.length_b   1.000
_cell.length_c   1.000
_cell.angle_alpha   90.00
_cell.angle_beta   90.00
_cell.angle_gamma   90.00
#
_symmetry.space_group_name_H-M   'P 1'
#
loop_
_entity.id
_entity.type
_entity.pdbx_description
1 polymer ?
#
loop_
_entity_poly.entity_id
_entity_poly.type
_entity_poly.pdbx_seq_one_letter_code
_entity_poly.pdbx_strand_id
1 'polypeptide(L)'
;MQKKILTVICSALILTSAGCNAAGQHENTDTGSTSAADSSLTEISRDTSLVSETASTSESTDDVPTTNTSAEYEEKIFGKDVLEISITTEEANWQNLMDNAGDKPWIECDITIDGVTFKDVGIKTKGNTSLQQLVKDESTRYSLKVNFGKYTEGQTCYGLDKLALNNIYADSTYLKEYMSYDLMRFMQVPSSLCTFANITVNGEHYGFFLAVENADDSYLERIYGSDSNVKGYKPEAMDMAGQPDRKNMPQMSGQDGNTQRPDFPDGDSSGFP
;
A
#
# COMPACT_ATOMS: atom_id res chain seq x y z
N MET A 1 -20.94 -36.46 29.23
CA MET A 1 -19.70 -35.90 29.81
C MET A 1 -19.63 -34.41 29.48
N GLN A 2 -19.61 -33.57 30.51
CA GLN A 2 -19.30 -32.14 30.61
C GLN A 2 -19.47 -31.20 29.40
N LYS A 3 -20.49 -30.33 29.45
CA LYS A 3 -20.47 -29.00 28.80
C LYS A 3 -19.80 -28.03 29.78
N LYS A 4 -18.66 -27.43 29.41
CA LYS A 4 -18.03 -26.32 30.14
C LYS A 4 -18.25 -25.04 29.34
N ILE A 5 -19.05 -24.14 29.92
CA ILE A 5 -19.21 -22.75 29.50
C ILE A 5 -18.04 -21.99 30.12
N LEU A 6 -17.20 -21.38 29.28
CA LEU A 6 -16.08 -20.55 29.72
C LEU A 6 -16.51 -19.08 29.66
N THR A 7 -16.78 -18.53 30.85
CA THR A 7 -17.10 -17.13 31.10
C THR A 7 -15.87 -16.24 30.91
N VAL A 8 -15.97 -15.25 30.01
CA VAL A 8 -14.97 -14.18 29.84
C VAL A 8 -15.19 -13.14 30.96
N ILE A 9 -14.22 -13.02 31.86
CA ILE A 9 -14.19 -11.99 32.91
C ILE A 9 -13.51 -10.76 32.34
N CYS A 10 -14.30 -9.70 32.14
CA CYS A 10 -13.84 -8.36 31.81
C CYS A 10 -13.37 -7.68 33.11
N SER A 11 -12.05 -7.56 33.30
CA SER A 11 -11.47 -6.83 34.43
C SER A 11 -11.35 -5.34 34.10
N ALA A 12 -12.29 -4.55 34.62
CA ALA A 12 -12.20 -3.10 34.66
C ALA A 12 -11.24 -2.68 35.78
N LEU A 13 -10.11 -2.07 35.42
CA LEU A 13 -9.16 -1.47 36.36
C LEU A 13 -9.61 -0.03 36.66
N ILE A 14 -10.04 0.22 37.90
CA ILE A 14 -10.33 1.55 38.42
C ILE A 14 -9.04 2.09 39.03
N LEU A 15 -8.48 3.16 38.45
CA LEU A 15 -7.49 4.01 39.13
C LEU A 15 -8.17 5.29 39.63
N THR A 16 -8.20 5.44 40.94
CA THR A 16 -8.55 6.65 41.68
C THR A 16 -7.38 7.62 41.72
N SER A 17 -7.60 8.91 41.42
CA SER A 17 -6.67 10.00 41.75
C SER A 17 -7.24 10.87 42.88
N ALA A 18 -6.45 11.01 43.95
CA ALA A 18 -6.64 11.99 45.01
C ALA A 18 -6.07 13.35 44.56
N GLY A 19 -6.75 14.45 44.95
CA GLY A 19 -6.55 15.78 44.38
C GLY A 19 -5.53 16.69 45.07
N CYS A 20 -5.51 17.97 44.67
CA CYS A 20 -5.18 19.14 45.51
C CYS A 20 -5.65 20.46 44.86
N ASN A 21 -5.96 21.44 45.72
CA ASN A 21 -6.57 22.76 45.57
C ASN A 21 -5.80 23.81 44.71
N ALA A 22 -6.51 24.80 44.13
CA ALA A 22 -6.71 26.16 44.70
C ALA A 22 -7.12 27.25 43.66
N ALA A 23 -8.04 28.14 44.11
CA ALA A 23 -8.31 29.54 43.69
C ALA A 23 -8.82 29.83 42.24
N GLY A 24 -9.78 30.70 41.95
CA GLY A 24 -10.63 31.62 42.73
C GLY A 24 -11.55 32.43 41.79
N GLN A 25 -12.77 32.71 42.28
CA GLN A 25 -13.68 33.87 42.10
C GLN A 25 -14.12 34.48 40.73
N HIS A 26 -15.45 34.67 40.65
CA HIS A 26 -16.27 35.69 39.92
C HIS A 26 -16.42 35.53 38.38
N GLU A 27 -17.57 35.72 37.71
CA GLU A 27 -18.86 36.39 37.97
C GLU A 27 -19.94 35.93 36.95
N ASN A 28 -21.23 36.04 37.29
CA ASN A 28 -22.39 35.68 36.46
C ASN A 28 -22.82 36.80 35.47
N THR A 29 -23.49 36.44 34.38
CA THR A 29 -24.73 37.03 33.78
C THR A 29 -25.03 36.24 32.49
N ASP A 30 -26.05 35.39 32.41
CA ASP A 30 -27.52 35.56 32.26
C ASP A 30 -27.99 36.15 30.91
N THR A 31 -29.16 35.65 30.48
CA THR A 31 -29.94 35.82 29.24
C THR A 31 -29.62 34.81 28.13
N GLY A 32 -30.52 33.95 27.64
CA GLY A 32 -31.94 33.76 27.90
C GLY A 32 -32.62 33.25 26.60
N SER A 33 -33.50 32.26 26.77
CA SER A 33 -34.64 31.91 25.88
C SER A 33 -34.55 30.65 25.00
N THR A 34 -35.18 29.57 25.52
CA THR A 34 -36.28 28.75 24.93
C THR A 34 -36.09 28.09 23.55
N SER A 35 -36.48 26.84 23.28
CA SER A 35 -37.63 26.07 23.79
C SER A 35 -37.41 24.55 23.70
N ALA A 36 -38.08 23.84 24.61
CA ALA A 36 -38.20 22.38 24.70
C ALA A 36 -39.23 21.79 23.71
N ALA A 37 -39.05 20.50 23.38
CA ALA A 37 -40.06 19.42 23.29
C ALA A 37 -39.35 18.18 22.67
N ASP A 38 -39.06 17.14 23.43
CA ASP A 38 -39.94 16.03 23.85
C ASP A 38 -40.12 14.98 22.73
N SER A 39 -39.58 13.77 22.93
CA SER A 39 -40.30 12.47 22.96
C SER A 39 -39.79 11.60 21.78
N SER A 40 -39.62 10.29 21.82
CA SER A 40 -39.91 9.22 22.79
C SER A 40 -39.20 7.96 22.27
N LEU A 41 -38.72 7.14 23.21
CA LEU A 41 -38.34 5.74 22.97
C LEU A 41 -39.58 4.92 22.58
N THR A 42 -39.43 4.03 21.61
CA THR A 42 -40.30 2.85 21.47
C THR A 42 -39.49 1.63 21.07
N GLU A 43 -39.48 0.66 21.98
CA GLU A 43 -39.08 -0.72 21.74
C GLU A 43 -40.05 -1.42 20.78
N ILE A 44 -39.55 -2.36 19.98
CA ILE A 44 -40.39 -3.41 19.38
C ILE A 44 -39.74 -4.78 19.60
N SER A 45 -40.56 -5.65 20.18
CA SER A 45 -40.33 -6.99 20.69
C SER A 45 -39.89 -8.04 19.68
N ARG A 46 -39.23 -9.03 20.27
CA ARG A 46 -39.06 -10.42 19.86
C ARG A 46 -40.35 -11.03 19.30
N ASP A 47 -40.24 -11.77 18.20
CA ASP A 47 -40.98 -13.01 18.07
C ASP A 47 -40.13 -14.07 17.36
N THR A 48 -40.22 -15.28 17.90
CA THR A 48 -39.49 -16.49 17.51
C THR A 48 -40.49 -17.38 16.78
N SER A 49 -40.21 -17.77 15.54
CA SER A 49 -40.87 -18.96 14.99
C SER A 49 -39.88 -19.83 14.23
N LEU A 50 -39.78 -21.05 14.73
CA LEU A 50 -39.08 -22.20 14.17
C LEU A 50 -39.94 -22.77 13.04
N VAL A 51 -39.33 -22.98 11.88
CA VAL A 51 -39.75 -24.03 10.95
C VAL A 51 -38.49 -24.73 10.43
N SER A 52 -38.43 -26.01 10.76
CA SER A 52 -37.50 -27.00 10.28
C SER A 52 -37.79 -27.37 8.83
N GLU A 53 -36.77 -27.46 7.99
CA GLU A 53 -36.78 -28.43 6.90
C GLU A 53 -35.39 -29.00 6.67
N THR A 54 -35.36 -30.33 6.65
CA THR A 54 -34.20 -31.19 6.46
C THR A 54 -33.99 -31.42 4.98
N ALA A 55 -32.79 -31.17 4.46
CA ALA A 55 -32.33 -31.84 3.26
C ALA A 55 -30.80 -32.02 3.32
N SER A 56 -30.41 -33.28 3.43
CA SER A 56 -29.04 -33.77 3.36
C SER A 56 -28.62 -33.86 1.90
N THR A 57 -27.50 -33.25 1.54
CA THR A 57 -26.66 -33.74 0.43
C THR A 57 -25.21 -33.50 0.83
N SER A 58 -24.49 -34.60 1.07
CA SER A 58 -23.06 -34.64 1.31
C SER A 58 -22.32 -34.53 -0.02
N GLU A 59 -21.64 -33.42 -0.25
CA GLU A 59 -20.54 -33.33 -1.21
C GLU A 59 -19.26 -32.98 -0.46
N SER A 60 -18.22 -33.74 -0.80
CA SER A 60 -16.88 -33.74 -0.23
C SER A 60 -16.23 -32.36 -0.27
N THR A 61 -15.93 -31.80 0.90
CA THR A 61 -15.00 -30.69 1.04
C THR A 61 -13.59 -31.24 1.21
N ASP A 62 -12.76 -31.07 0.19
CA ASP A 62 -11.32 -31.02 0.35
C ASP A 62 -11.01 -29.82 1.26
N ASP A 63 -10.74 -30.12 2.52
CA ASP A 63 -10.39 -29.14 3.56
C ASP A 63 -8.97 -28.63 3.27
N VAL A 64 -8.88 -27.48 2.62
CA VAL A 64 -7.64 -26.69 2.59
C VAL A 64 -7.46 -26.12 3.99
N PRO A 65 -6.38 -26.45 4.72
CA PRO A 65 -6.19 -25.91 6.05
C PRO A 65 -5.75 -24.45 5.92
N THR A 66 -6.70 -23.52 5.89
CA THR A 66 -6.41 -22.08 5.96
C THR A 66 -6.17 -21.68 7.41
N THR A 67 -5.01 -22.05 7.96
CA THR A 67 -4.46 -21.36 9.13
C THR A 67 -3.80 -20.07 8.63
N ASN A 68 -4.60 -19.09 8.20
CA ASN A 68 -4.12 -17.73 7.94
C ASN A 68 -3.84 -17.08 9.29
N THR A 69 -2.62 -17.25 9.80
CA THR A 69 -2.07 -16.28 10.75
C THR A 69 -1.88 -14.98 9.96
N SER A 70 -2.83 -14.05 10.08
CA SER A 70 -2.73 -12.74 9.43
C SER A 70 -1.44 -12.05 9.88
N ALA A 71 -0.69 -11.49 8.93
CA ALA A 71 0.55 -10.82 9.24
C ALA A 71 0.24 -9.49 9.95
N GLU A 72 0.98 -9.18 11.02
CA GLU A 72 0.71 -8.02 11.88
C GLU A 72 0.72 -6.68 11.10
N TYR A 73 1.55 -6.60 10.05
CA TYR A 73 1.61 -5.42 9.19
C TYR A 73 0.32 -5.17 8.39
N GLU A 74 -0.52 -6.18 8.15
CA GLU A 74 -1.77 -6.00 7.39
C GLU A 74 -2.67 -4.99 8.07
N GLU A 75 -2.91 -5.18 9.37
CA GLU A 75 -3.75 -4.28 10.14
C GLU A 75 -3.03 -2.98 10.49
N LYS A 76 -1.75 -3.05 10.88
CA LYS A 76 -1.01 -1.89 11.37
C LYS A 76 -0.64 -0.89 10.28
N ILE A 77 -0.31 -1.35 9.08
CA ILE A 77 0.09 -0.50 7.96
C ILE A 77 -1.09 -0.27 7.02
N PHE A 78 -1.86 -1.30 6.69
CA PHE A 78 -2.88 -1.24 5.64
C PHE A 78 -4.33 -1.21 6.16
N GLY A 79 -4.53 -1.25 7.49
CA GLY A 79 -5.85 -1.13 8.11
C GLY A 79 -6.37 0.30 8.29
N LYS A 80 -5.64 1.30 7.77
CA LYS A 80 -5.97 2.73 7.89
C LYS A 80 -6.23 3.35 6.53
N ASP A 81 -6.99 4.45 6.52
CA ASP A 81 -7.24 5.24 5.30
C ASP A 81 -5.99 6.02 4.85
N VAL A 82 -5.26 6.59 5.81
CA VAL A 82 -4.01 7.35 5.58
C VAL A 82 -2.98 6.97 6.64
N LEU A 83 -1.79 6.61 6.16
CA LEU A 83 -0.62 6.26 6.95
C LEU A 83 0.28 7.49 7.14
N GLU A 84 0.67 7.80 8.36
CA GLU A 84 1.62 8.90 8.62
C GLU A 84 3.05 8.33 8.66
N ILE A 85 3.88 8.76 7.70
CA ILE A 85 5.29 8.36 7.59
C ILE A 85 6.19 9.57 7.77
N SER A 86 7.11 9.49 8.73
CA SER A 86 8.17 10.48 8.90
C SER A 86 9.54 9.85 8.68
N ILE A 87 10.31 10.43 7.77
CA ILE A 87 11.67 10.01 7.44
C ILE A 87 12.62 11.03 8.06
N THR A 88 13.58 10.54 8.85
CA THR A 88 14.63 11.36 9.44
C THR A 88 15.99 10.84 8.98
N THR A 89 16.78 11.70 8.37
CA THR A 89 18.12 11.37 7.86
C THR A 89 19.02 12.59 7.90
N GLU A 90 20.33 12.38 7.83
CA GLU A 90 21.25 13.48 7.57
C GLU A 90 20.91 14.17 6.25
N GLU A 91 20.93 15.51 6.25
CA GLU A 91 20.59 16.33 5.08
C GLU A 91 21.50 16.04 3.89
N ALA A 92 22.78 15.75 4.16
CA ALA A 92 23.75 15.38 3.11
C ALA A 92 23.37 14.06 2.41
N ASN A 93 22.86 13.08 3.15
CA ASN A 93 22.39 11.81 2.59
C ASN A 93 21.14 12.03 1.74
N TRP A 94 20.19 12.82 2.24
CA TRP A 94 18.99 13.16 1.48
C TRP A 94 19.31 13.90 0.18
N GLN A 95 20.16 14.91 0.25
CA GLN A 95 20.61 15.65 -0.94
C GLN A 95 21.33 14.73 -1.92
N ASN A 96 22.20 13.82 -1.44
CA ASN A 96 22.86 12.85 -2.30
C ASN A 96 21.85 11.94 -3.03
N LEU A 97 20.79 11.50 -2.36
CA LEU A 97 19.72 10.72 -2.96
C LEU A 97 18.97 11.51 -4.04
N MET A 98 18.71 12.80 -3.82
CA MET A 98 18.02 13.66 -4.79
C MET A 98 18.91 13.95 -6.01
N ASP A 99 20.17 14.30 -5.79
CA ASP A 99 21.14 14.62 -6.87
C ASP A 99 21.44 13.41 -7.75
N ASN A 100 21.44 12.21 -7.15
CA ASN A 100 21.73 10.94 -7.83
C ASN A 100 20.48 10.06 -7.95
N ALA A 101 19.30 10.68 -8.04
CA ALA A 101 18.02 9.98 -8.08
C ALA A 101 17.94 8.92 -9.19
N GLY A 102 18.59 9.16 -10.33
CA GLY A 102 18.66 8.21 -11.46
C GLY A 102 19.40 6.91 -11.14
N ASP A 103 20.45 6.97 -10.32
CA ASP A 103 21.30 5.83 -9.95
C ASP A 103 20.70 5.01 -8.80
N LYS A 104 19.68 5.56 -8.12
CA LYS A 104 18.94 4.92 -7.03
C LYS A 104 19.85 4.47 -5.87
N PRO A 105 20.74 5.34 -5.35
CA PRO A 105 21.60 4.99 -4.22
C PRO A 105 20.73 4.65 -3.00
N TRP A 106 21.19 3.70 -2.20
CA TRP A 106 20.60 3.45 -0.89
C TRP A 106 21.19 4.44 0.10
N ILE A 107 20.32 5.10 0.86
CA ILE A 107 20.69 5.90 2.01
C ILE A 107 20.06 5.32 3.27
N GLU A 108 20.72 5.55 4.40
CA GLU A 108 20.29 5.13 5.73
C GLU A 108 19.46 6.24 6.39
N CYS A 109 18.35 5.86 7.03
CA CYS A 109 17.43 6.77 7.68
C CYS A 109 16.64 6.08 8.80
N ASP A 110 16.08 6.88 9.69
CA ASP A 110 15.06 6.43 10.63
C ASP A 110 13.66 6.70 10.03
N ILE A 111 12.78 5.71 10.10
CA ILE A 111 11.39 5.86 9.63
C ILE A 111 10.44 5.68 10.81
N THR A 112 9.60 6.68 11.04
CA THR A 112 8.51 6.61 12.01
C THR A 112 7.19 6.40 11.27
N ILE A 113 6.50 5.31 11.58
CA ILE A 113 5.18 4.96 11.04
C ILE A 113 4.18 5.04 12.19
N ASP A 114 3.25 5.98 12.12
CA ASP A 114 2.21 6.22 13.14
C ASP A 114 2.75 6.28 14.58
N GLY A 115 3.90 6.92 14.76
CA GLY A 115 4.55 7.09 16.06
C GLY A 115 5.50 5.97 16.49
N VAL A 116 5.62 4.89 15.71
CA VAL A 116 6.61 3.82 15.96
C VAL A 116 7.82 4.01 15.04
N THR A 117 8.99 4.19 15.64
CA THR A 117 10.25 4.42 14.91
C THR A 117 11.01 3.13 14.66
N PHE A 118 11.37 2.91 13.39
CA PHE A 118 12.27 1.89 12.90
C PHE A 118 13.60 2.56 12.53
N LYS A 119 14.69 2.09 13.12
CA LYS A 119 16.02 2.69 12.93
C LYS A 119 16.80 2.00 11.82
N ASP A 120 17.80 2.69 11.27
CA ASP A 120 18.76 2.11 10.32
C ASP A 120 18.05 1.47 9.11
N VAL A 121 16.99 2.14 8.63
CA VAL A 121 16.17 1.71 7.50
C VAL A 121 16.78 2.22 6.21
N GLY A 122 16.77 1.39 5.17
CA GLY A 122 17.21 1.80 3.85
C GLY A 122 16.09 2.44 3.04
N ILE A 123 16.37 3.58 2.43
CA ILE A 123 15.53 4.18 1.40
C ILE A 123 16.32 4.45 0.12
N LYS A 124 15.62 4.37 -1.01
CA LYS A 124 16.12 4.80 -2.31
C LYS A 124 15.00 5.25 -3.22
N THR A 125 15.33 5.94 -4.31
CA THR A 125 14.36 6.23 -5.38
C THR A 125 13.91 4.96 -6.10
N LYS A 126 12.66 5.00 -6.57
CA LYS A 126 11.98 3.91 -7.28
C LYS A 126 11.43 4.42 -8.61
N GLY A 127 11.53 3.58 -9.63
CA GLY A 127 10.95 3.82 -10.95
C GLY A 127 11.87 3.33 -12.06
N ASN A 128 11.35 3.34 -13.29
CA ASN A 128 12.16 3.21 -14.49
C ASN A 128 11.88 4.42 -15.38
N THR A 129 10.91 4.30 -16.30
CA THR A 129 10.45 5.41 -17.16
C THR A 129 9.97 6.61 -16.35
N SER A 130 9.22 6.38 -15.27
CA SER A 130 8.74 7.44 -14.39
C SER A 130 9.87 8.24 -13.76
N LEU A 131 10.88 7.55 -13.24
CA LEU A 131 12.06 8.17 -12.66
C LEU A 131 12.86 8.93 -13.71
N GLN A 132 13.10 8.34 -14.88
CA GLN A 132 13.80 9.01 -15.97
C GLN A 132 13.08 10.30 -16.42
N GLN A 133 11.75 10.30 -16.41
CA GLN A 133 10.97 11.48 -16.74
C GLN A 133 11.08 12.54 -15.62
N LEU A 134 10.92 12.14 -14.37
CA LEU A 134 11.00 13.05 -13.21
C LEU A 134 12.37 13.68 -13.04
N VAL A 135 13.45 12.93 -13.32
CA VAL A 135 14.82 13.46 -13.33
C VAL A 135 14.98 14.51 -14.43
N LYS A 136 14.46 14.27 -15.64
CA LYS A 136 14.51 15.25 -16.74
C LYS A 136 13.69 16.51 -16.47
N ASP A 137 12.58 16.34 -15.76
CA ASP A 137 11.68 17.41 -15.38
C ASP A 137 12.16 18.14 -14.09
N GLU A 138 13.34 17.78 -13.57
CA GLU A 138 13.95 18.33 -12.34
C GLU A 138 12.97 18.31 -11.15
N SER A 139 12.16 17.24 -11.07
CA SER A 139 11.18 17.06 -10.00
C SER A 139 11.87 16.71 -8.68
N THR A 140 11.37 17.22 -7.58
CA THR A 140 11.85 16.89 -6.23
C THR A 140 11.07 15.72 -5.60
N ARG A 141 9.99 15.27 -6.25
CA ARG A 141 9.05 14.28 -5.70
C ARG A 141 9.14 12.94 -6.42
N TYR A 142 10.05 12.10 -5.94
CA TYR A 142 10.28 10.75 -6.46
C TYR A 142 9.48 9.70 -5.71
N SER A 143 9.12 8.60 -6.38
CA SER A 143 8.68 7.41 -5.67
C SER A 143 9.84 6.83 -4.87
N LEU A 144 9.58 6.31 -3.68
CA LEU A 144 10.60 5.76 -2.79
C LEU A 144 10.38 4.25 -2.60
N LYS A 145 11.47 3.51 -2.40
CA LYS A 145 11.44 2.13 -1.91
C LYS A 145 12.11 2.10 -0.55
N VAL A 146 11.38 1.62 0.43
CA VAL A 146 11.82 1.38 1.80
C VAL A 146 12.22 -0.09 1.94
N ASN A 147 13.30 -0.35 2.66
CA ASN A 147 13.73 -1.69 3.05
C ASN A 147 14.18 -1.67 4.51
N PHE A 148 13.36 -2.26 5.38
CA PHE A 148 13.56 -2.25 6.83
C PHE A 148 14.79 -3.06 7.24
N GLY A 149 15.12 -4.10 6.48
CA GLY A 149 16.27 -4.98 6.75
C GLY A 149 17.54 -4.59 5.98
N LYS A 150 17.64 -3.37 5.44
CA LYS A 150 18.76 -2.98 4.56
C LYS A 150 20.09 -2.85 5.31
N TYR A 151 20.08 -2.22 6.48
CA TYR A 151 21.27 -2.00 7.31
C TYR A 151 21.25 -2.82 8.61
N THR A 152 20.07 -3.30 9.01
CA THR A 152 19.89 -4.20 10.16
C THR A 152 19.33 -5.55 9.71
N GLU A 153 20.14 -6.61 9.83
CA GLU A 153 19.75 -7.96 9.40
C GLU A 153 18.53 -8.47 10.19
N GLY A 154 17.53 -8.99 9.48
CA GLY A 154 16.30 -9.54 10.07
C GLY A 154 15.29 -8.49 10.57
N GLN A 155 15.57 -7.19 10.41
CA GLN A 155 14.62 -6.15 10.79
C GLN A 155 13.46 -6.07 9.78
N THR A 156 12.23 -6.10 10.31
CA THR A 156 10.99 -5.96 9.54
C THR A 156 10.07 -4.93 10.20
N CYS A 157 9.12 -4.39 9.44
CA CYS A 157 8.05 -3.55 9.96
C CYS A 157 6.81 -4.43 10.20
N TYR A 158 6.64 -4.92 11.42
CA TYR A 158 5.54 -5.84 11.78
C TYR A 158 5.45 -7.08 10.88
N GLY A 159 6.60 -7.57 10.39
CA GLY A 159 6.68 -8.67 9.41
C GLY A 159 6.77 -8.23 7.94
N LEU A 160 6.65 -6.94 7.62
CA LEU A 160 6.86 -6.42 6.27
C LEU A 160 8.34 -6.12 6.02
N ASP A 161 8.91 -6.64 4.93
CA ASP A 161 10.33 -6.42 4.60
C ASP A 161 10.57 -5.06 3.92
N LYS A 162 9.69 -4.73 2.98
CA LYS A 162 9.84 -3.60 2.07
C LYS A 162 8.50 -2.96 1.76
N LEU A 163 8.51 -1.64 1.70
CA LEU A 163 7.35 -0.82 1.36
C LEU A 163 7.68 0.04 0.14
N ALA A 164 6.78 0.09 -0.83
CA ALA A 164 6.88 1.02 -1.96
C ALA A 164 6.01 2.24 -1.68
N LEU A 165 6.58 3.43 -1.83
CA LEU A 165 5.88 4.71 -1.69
C LEU A 165 5.77 5.30 -3.09
N ASN A 166 4.64 5.09 -3.74
CA ASN A 166 4.40 5.53 -5.11
C ASN A 166 3.87 6.96 -5.12
N ASN A 167 4.52 7.82 -5.92
CA ASN A 167 4.16 9.22 -6.05
C ASN A 167 2.97 9.45 -7.02
N ILE A 168 2.44 8.40 -7.64
CA ILE A 168 1.28 8.44 -8.55
C ILE A 168 1.41 9.53 -9.64
N TYR A 169 2.63 9.82 -10.12
CA TYR A 169 2.90 11.03 -10.92
C TYR A 169 2.05 11.16 -12.20
N ALA A 170 1.67 10.03 -12.81
CA ALA A 170 0.95 9.99 -14.07
C ALA A 170 -0.58 9.92 -13.91
N ASP A 171 -1.10 9.85 -12.68
CA ASP A 171 -2.52 9.74 -12.43
C ASP A 171 -3.04 10.92 -11.60
N SER A 172 -3.76 11.81 -12.29
CA SER A 172 -4.41 12.98 -11.71
C SER A 172 -5.50 12.65 -10.69
N THR A 173 -6.01 11.41 -10.67
CA THR A 173 -7.07 11.01 -9.74
C THR A 173 -6.54 10.46 -8.43
N TYR A 174 -5.26 10.07 -8.37
CA TYR A 174 -4.66 9.32 -7.26
C TYR A 174 -5.34 7.97 -6.94
N LEU A 175 -6.31 7.54 -7.75
CA LEU A 175 -7.20 6.42 -7.44
C LEU A 175 -6.99 5.21 -8.34
N LYS A 176 -6.39 5.34 -9.52
CA LYS A 176 -6.35 4.24 -10.50
C LYS A 176 -5.62 3.02 -9.94
N GLU A 177 -4.48 3.23 -9.30
CA GLU A 177 -3.70 2.15 -8.70
C GLU A 177 -4.44 1.55 -7.49
N TYR A 178 -4.97 2.38 -6.60
CA TYR A 178 -5.76 1.94 -5.44
C TYR A 178 -6.97 1.08 -5.87
N MET A 179 -7.78 1.57 -6.81
CA MET A 179 -8.95 0.85 -7.32
C MET A 179 -8.58 -0.45 -8.02
N SER A 180 -7.40 -0.53 -8.63
CA SER A 180 -6.92 -1.77 -9.26
C SER A 180 -6.65 -2.85 -8.20
N TYR A 181 -5.96 -2.50 -7.11
CA TYR A 181 -5.74 -3.40 -5.98
C TYR A 181 -7.05 -3.77 -5.27
N ASP A 182 -7.95 -2.81 -5.09
CA ASP A 182 -9.27 -3.05 -4.49
C ASP A 182 -10.10 -4.03 -5.32
N LEU A 183 -10.15 -3.85 -6.64
CA LEU A 183 -10.84 -4.75 -7.55
C LEU A 183 -10.23 -6.16 -7.54
N MET A 184 -8.89 -6.29 -7.53
CA MET A 184 -8.23 -7.59 -7.42
C MET A 184 -8.60 -8.30 -6.12
N ARG A 185 -8.62 -7.58 -5.00
CA ARG A 185 -9.05 -8.11 -3.70
C ARG A 185 -10.51 -8.54 -3.70
N PHE A 186 -11.40 -7.73 -4.31
CA PHE A 186 -12.81 -8.06 -4.49
C PHE A 186 -13.00 -9.36 -5.29
N MET A 187 -12.19 -9.56 -6.33
CA MET A 187 -12.18 -10.79 -7.14
C MET A 187 -11.43 -11.95 -6.48
N GLN A 188 -10.93 -11.79 -5.25
CA GLN A 188 -10.14 -12.80 -4.53
C GLN A 188 -8.86 -13.23 -5.28
N VAL A 189 -8.31 -12.33 -6.09
CA VAL A 189 -7.01 -12.52 -6.74
C VAL A 189 -5.92 -12.11 -5.74
N PRO A 190 -4.88 -12.93 -5.50
CA PRO A 190 -3.73 -12.53 -4.70
C PRO A 190 -3.15 -11.20 -5.18
N SER A 191 -3.08 -10.24 -4.27
CA SER A 191 -2.75 -8.86 -4.60
C SER A 191 -2.03 -8.17 -3.46
N SER A 192 -1.17 -7.21 -3.80
CA SER A 192 -0.52 -6.35 -2.84
C SER A 192 -1.56 -5.55 -2.05
N LEU A 193 -1.30 -5.36 -0.76
CA LEU A 193 -2.01 -4.40 0.05
C LEU A 193 -1.56 -2.97 -0.29
N CYS A 194 -2.48 -2.02 -0.18
CA CYS A 194 -2.18 -0.62 -0.41
C CYS A 194 -3.02 0.28 0.48
N THR A 195 -2.45 1.40 0.90
CA THR A 195 -3.14 2.49 1.60
C THR A 195 -2.52 3.82 1.16
N PHE A 196 -3.20 4.94 1.41
CA PHE A 196 -2.59 6.24 1.20
C PHE A 196 -1.58 6.56 2.30
N ALA A 197 -0.59 7.38 1.99
CA ALA A 197 0.43 7.79 2.94
C ALA A 197 0.74 9.28 2.81
N ASN A 198 0.82 9.96 3.94
CA ASN A 198 1.37 11.30 4.05
C ASN A 198 2.82 11.19 4.53
N ILE A 199 3.75 11.79 3.77
CA ILE A 199 5.17 11.66 4.02
C ILE A 199 5.76 13.00 4.44
N THR A 200 6.53 12.97 5.53
CA THR A 200 7.41 14.06 5.94
C THR A 200 8.87 13.59 5.89
N VAL A 201 9.78 14.48 5.51
CA VAL A 201 11.24 14.25 5.51
C VAL A 201 11.89 15.38 6.31
N ASN A 202 12.66 15.03 7.34
CA ASN A 202 13.33 16.01 8.22
C ASN A 202 12.40 17.10 8.80
N GLY A 203 11.12 16.75 9.01
CA GLY A 203 10.09 17.65 9.50
C GLY A 203 9.37 18.48 8.43
N GLU A 204 9.79 18.41 7.17
CA GLU A 204 9.13 19.08 6.04
C GLU A 204 8.20 18.12 5.29
N HIS A 205 7.08 18.64 4.80
CA HIS A 205 6.12 17.84 4.04
C HIS A 205 6.69 17.48 2.65
N TYR A 206 6.85 16.19 2.39
CA TYR A 206 7.36 15.67 1.13
C TYR A 206 6.24 15.42 0.10
N GLY A 207 5.10 14.89 0.56
CA GLY A 207 3.94 14.72 -0.29
C GLY A 207 2.98 13.61 0.14
N PHE A 208 1.89 13.51 -0.61
CA PHE A 208 0.90 12.46 -0.52
C PHE A 208 1.20 11.34 -1.52
N PHE A 209 1.20 10.09 -1.07
CA PHE A 209 1.68 8.91 -1.80
C PHE A 209 0.70 7.76 -1.64
N LEU A 210 0.85 6.73 -2.47
CA LEU A 210 0.26 5.42 -2.23
C LEU A 210 1.34 4.50 -1.66
N ALA A 211 1.16 4.07 -0.42
CA ALA A 211 1.96 3.03 0.19
C ALA A 211 1.46 1.67 -0.31
N VAL A 212 2.36 0.90 -0.91
CA VAL A 212 2.05 -0.39 -1.53
C VAL A 212 3.00 -1.44 -0.98
N GLU A 213 2.44 -2.55 -0.54
CA GLU A 213 3.17 -3.76 -0.16
C GLU A 213 4.01 -4.25 -1.33
N ASN A 214 5.31 -4.42 -1.11
CA ASN A 214 6.19 -4.89 -2.16
C ASN A 214 6.06 -6.43 -2.29
N ALA A 215 5.84 -6.94 -3.51
CA ALA A 215 5.69 -8.36 -3.80
C ALA A 215 7.03 -9.13 -3.72
N ASP A 216 7.59 -9.21 -2.51
CA ASP A 216 8.79 -9.96 -2.13
C ASP A 216 8.40 -11.05 -1.08
N ASP A 217 9.31 -11.43 -0.19
CA ASP A 217 9.15 -12.59 0.71
C ASP A 217 7.96 -12.45 1.69
N SER A 218 7.85 -11.32 2.39
CA SER A 218 6.70 -11.01 3.27
C SER A 218 5.33 -11.05 2.60
N TYR A 219 5.25 -10.72 1.30
CA TYR A 219 4.03 -10.87 0.51
C TYR A 219 3.71 -12.34 0.25
N LEU A 220 4.72 -13.11 -0.16
CA LEU A 220 4.56 -14.54 -0.44
C LEU A 220 4.16 -15.29 0.82
N GLU A 221 4.77 -14.97 1.96
CA GLU A 221 4.45 -15.56 3.25
C GLU A 221 3.01 -15.25 3.68
N ARG A 222 2.54 -14.02 3.47
CA ARG A 222 1.15 -13.65 3.78
C ARG A 222 0.12 -14.40 2.93
N ILE A 223 0.39 -14.58 1.63
CA ILE A 223 -0.55 -15.19 0.70
C ILE A 223 -0.49 -16.72 0.73
N TYR A 224 0.71 -17.29 0.78
CA TYR A 224 0.94 -18.72 0.59
C TYR A 224 1.48 -19.42 1.85
N GLY A 225 1.64 -18.69 2.96
CA GLY A 225 2.29 -19.20 4.17
C GLY A 225 3.80 -19.36 4.00
N SER A 226 4.45 -19.91 5.02
CA SER A 226 5.90 -20.13 5.04
C SER A 226 6.35 -21.35 4.18
N ASP A 227 5.65 -21.64 3.08
CA ASP A 227 6.01 -22.75 2.17
C ASP A 227 7.26 -22.40 1.34
N SER A 228 8.35 -23.08 1.67
CA SER A 228 9.65 -22.95 0.97
C SER A 228 9.62 -23.25 -0.54
N ASN A 229 8.56 -23.91 -1.04
CA ASN A 229 8.42 -24.27 -2.45
C ASN A 229 7.85 -23.13 -3.32
N VAL A 230 7.32 -22.07 -2.71
CA VAL A 230 6.82 -20.91 -3.46
C VAL A 230 7.98 -20.09 -3.97
N LYS A 231 7.89 -19.63 -5.23
CA LYS A 231 8.87 -18.76 -5.90
C LYS A 231 8.17 -17.62 -6.60
N GLY A 232 8.53 -16.39 -6.25
CA GLY A 232 8.08 -15.18 -6.93
C GLY A 232 8.94 -14.88 -8.15
N TYR A 233 8.32 -14.52 -9.26
CA TYR A 233 9.01 -14.06 -10.47
C TYR A 233 8.46 -12.69 -10.85
N LYS A 234 9.38 -11.74 -11.03
CA LYS A 234 9.04 -10.42 -11.53
C LYS A 234 9.40 -10.34 -13.02
N PRO A 235 8.43 -10.12 -13.93
CA PRO A 235 8.75 -9.87 -15.32
C PRO A 235 9.44 -8.51 -15.42
N GLU A 236 10.67 -8.50 -15.92
CA GLU A 236 11.39 -7.28 -16.28
C GLU A 236 11.37 -7.15 -17.80
N ALA A 237 10.94 -5.99 -18.31
CA ALA A 237 11.15 -5.68 -19.71
C ALA A 237 12.65 -5.46 -19.95
N MET A 238 13.21 -6.03 -21.02
CA MET A 238 14.60 -5.77 -21.39
C MET A 238 14.82 -4.26 -21.51
N ASP A 239 15.93 -3.79 -20.96
CA ASP A 239 16.34 -2.39 -21.02
C ASP A 239 16.60 -1.99 -22.48
N MET A 240 15.58 -1.42 -23.13
CA MET A 240 15.64 -0.91 -24.50
C MET A 240 16.48 0.39 -24.61
N ALA A 241 17.33 0.68 -23.62
CA ALA A 241 18.26 1.81 -23.61
C ALA A 241 19.67 1.48 -24.15
N GLY A 242 19.94 0.21 -24.47
CA GLY A 242 21.14 -0.17 -25.22
C GLY A 242 21.02 0.24 -26.68
N GLN A 243 21.59 1.38 -27.08
CA GLN A 243 21.93 1.61 -28.48
C GLN A 243 22.67 0.36 -28.99
N PRO A 244 22.22 -0.29 -30.08
CA PRO A 244 22.96 -1.42 -30.62
C PRO A 244 24.33 -0.92 -31.03
N ASP A 245 25.37 -1.52 -30.43
CA ASP A 245 26.77 -1.25 -30.73
C ASP A 245 27.01 -1.57 -32.22
N ARG A 246 26.99 -0.53 -33.06
CA ARG A 246 27.12 -0.63 -34.53
C ARG A 246 28.49 -1.15 -34.98
N LYS A 247 29.39 -1.51 -34.05
CA LYS A 247 30.73 -2.02 -34.36
C LYS A 247 30.80 -3.52 -34.61
N ASN A 248 29.76 -4.29 -34.33
CA ASN A 248 29.79 -5.74 -34.54
C ASN A 248 28.53 -6.33 -35.20
N MET A 249 27.90 -5.58 -36.11
CA MET A 249 26.99 -6.22 -37.07
C MET A 249 27.82 -6.88 -38.18
N PRO A 250 27.59 -8.16 -38.51
CA PRO A 250 28.04 -8.73 -39.76
C PRO A 250 27.50 -7.84 -40.89
N GLN A 251 28.40 -7.33 -41.73
CA GLN A 251 28.01 -6.56 -42.89
C GLN A 251 27.25 -7.48 -43.84
N MET A 252 25.92 -7.41 -43.78
CA MET A 252 25.05 -8.16 -44.68
C MET A 252 25.19 -7.52 -46.06
N SER A 253 26.14 -8.04 -46.83
CA SER A 253 26.26 -7.79 -48.26
C SER A 253 25.06 -8.43 -48.95
N GLY A 254 24.07 -7.61 -49.28
CA GLY A 254 22.86 -8.00 -49.98
C GLY A 254 22.24 -6.80 -50.66
N GLN A 255 23.00 -6.21 -51.58
CA GLN A 255 22.45 -5.31 -52.58
C GLN A 255 21.64 -6.16 -53.54
N ASP A 256 20.31 -6.04 -53.48
CA ASP A 256 19.43 -6.24 -54.62
C ASP A 256 18.23 -5.31 -54.43
N GLY A 257 18.31 -4.15 -55.08
CA GLY A 257 17.23 -3.19 -55.13
C GLY A 257 16.11 -3.72 -56.03
N ASN A 258 15.07 -4.28 -55.43
CA ASN A 258 13.70 -4.18 -55.93
C ASN A 258 12.71 -4.72 -54.89
N THR A 259 12.21 -3.86 -54.00
CA THR A 259 10.94 -4.12 -53.29
C THR A 259 9.97 -3.02 -53.66
N GLN A 260 9.31 -3.21 -54.80
CA GLN A 260 8.09 -2.49 -55.14
C GLN A 260 7.11 -2.61 -53.97
N ARG A 261 6.67 -1.47 -53.43
CA ARG A 261 5.50 -1.43 -52.56
C ARG A 261 4.32 -2.01 -53.34
N PRO A 262 3.52 -2.90 -52.76
CA PRO A 262 2.24 -3.28 -53.35
C PRO A 262 1.35 -2.04 -53.42
N ASP A 263 0.92 -1.67 -54.63
CA ASP A 263 -0.11 -0.65 -54.85
C ASP A 263 -1.45 -1.18 -54.32
N PHE A 264 -2.03 -0.48 -53.35
CA PHE A 264 -3.43 -0.70 -52.96
C PHE A 264 -4.31 0.12 -53.90
N PRO A 265 -5.32 -0.48 -54.55
CA PRO A 265 -6.26 0.27 -55.39
C PRO A 265 -7.09 1.22 -54.51
N ASP A 266 -7.11 2.51 -54.89
CA ASP A 266 -7.96 3.52 -54.26
C ASP A 266 -9.43 3.08 -54.34
N GLY A 267 -10.01 2.81 -53.17
CA GLY A 267 -11.42 2.44 -53.04
C GLY A 267 -12.31 3.62 -53.41
N ASP A 268 -13.05 3.43 -54.51
CA ASP A 268 -14.17 4.24 -54.97
C ASP A 268 -15.12 4.61 -53.81
N SER A 269 -15.22 5.91 -53.54
CA SER A 269 -16.15 6.50 -52.59
C SER A 269 -17.52 6.75 -53.22
N SER A 270 -18.23 5.70 -53.62
CA SER A 270 -19.62 5.83 -54.06
C SER A 270 -20.53 4.71 -53.53
N GLY A 271 -21.50 5.12 -52.71
CA GLY A 271 -22.80 4.45 -52.55
C GLY A 271 -22.87 3.38 -51.47
N PHE A 272 -23.33 3.76 -50.28
CA PHE A 272 -24.17 2.87 -49.47
C PHE A 272 -25.64 3.32 -49.63
N PRO A 273 -26.56 2.39 -49.96
CA PRO A 273 -28.00 2.66 -50.04
C PRO A 273 -28.65 2.88 -48.68
#